data_AF-A0A1W5T8G6-F1
#
_entry.id   AF-A0A1W5T8G6-F1
#
_cell.length_a   1.000
_cell.length_b   1.000
_cell.length_c   1.000
_cell.angle_alpha   90.00
_cell.angle_beta   90.00
_cell.angle_gamma   90.00
#
_symmetry.space_group_name_H-M   'P 1'
#
loop_
_entity.id
_entity.type
_entity.pdbx_description
1 polymer ?
#
loop_
_entity_poly.entity_id
_entity_poly.type
_entity_poly.pdbx_seq_one_letter_code
_entity_poly.pdbx_strand_id
1 'polypeptide(L)'
;MNLSGQELPNSQSNDTELNNTNYIENEDNDTYDMNDIISNTLINNNHHSNHTNHQKTEFNNDALKFQVLEELPQQLQDYLSKFEIREIRIIKSVLLKGKKSFNTSHDTYYRLEDVEFEIVSVLKRFKEMLLQKNETVEAMQGYLMQSIKAELEETHALYMRRKNMKQYNIFNQ
;
A
#
# COMPACT_ATOMS: atom_id res chain seq x y z
N MET A 1 -52.71 -22.54 61.15
CA MET A 1 -51.99 -23.81 61.35
C MET A 1 -51.79 -24.47 60.00
N ASN A 2 -50.56 -24.50 59.49
CA ASN A 2 -49.91 -25.71 58.96
C ASN A 2 -48.41 -25.40 58.80
N LEU A 3 -47.55 -26.21 59.42
CA LEU A 3 -46.09 -26.19 59.31
C LEU A 3 -45.67 -27.25 58.29
N SER A 4 -44.78 -26.89 57.36
CA SER A 4 -43.91 -27.80 56.60
C SER A 4 -42.82 -26.89 56.00
N GLY A 5 -41.55 -26.96 56.43
CA GLY A 5 -40.58 -27.97 56.01
C GLY A 5 -40.17 -27.66 54.56
N GLN A 6 -38.91 -27.48 54.15
CA GLN A 6 -37.66 -28.07 54.57
C GLN A 6 -36.53 -27.40 53.75
N GLU A 7 -35.31 -27.39 54.29
CA GLU A 7 -34.13 -26.66 53.81
C GLU A 7 -33.66 -27.01 52.39
N LEU A 8 -33.08 -26.03 51.69
CA LEU A 8 -32.41 -26.19 50.39
C LEU A 8 -30.94 -26.59 50.62
N PRO A 9 -30.41 -27.65 49.97
CA PRO A 9 -29.01 -28.01 50.08
C PRO A 9 -28.11 -27.10 49.23
N ASN A 10 -26.93 -26.81 49.77
CA ASN A 10 -25.77 -26.27 49.04
C ASN A 10 -25.52 -27.07 47.75
N SER A 11 -25.34 -26.37 46.64
CA SER A 11 -24.60 -26.88 45.49
C SER A 11 -23.80 -25.73 44.89
N GLN A 12 -22.50 -25.75 45.15
CA GLN A 12 -21.49 -24.95 44.45
C GLN A 12 -21.62 -25.25 42.94
N SER A 13 -21.77 -24.20 42.14
CA SER A 13 -21.63 -24.29 40.68
C SER A 13 -20.30 -23.66 40.30
N ASN A 14 -19.46 -24.49 39.67
CA ASN A 14 -18.09 -24.16 39.25
C ASN A 14 -18.08 -23.14 38.11
N ASP A 15 -17.05 -22.29 38.17
CA ASP A 15 -16.45 -21.41 37.16
C ASP A 15 -16.82 -21.66 35.69
N THR A 16 -17.18 -20.60 34.98
CA THR A 16 -16.59 -20.24 33.68
C THR A 16 -16.82 -18.75 33.43
N GLU A 17 -15.76 -17.95 33.45
CA GLU A 17 -15.75 -16.55 33.06
C GLU A 17 -16.15 -16.41 31.58
N LEU A 18 -17.21 -15.65 31.31
CA LEU A 18 -17.58 -15.22 29.96
C LEU A 18 -16.62 -14.11 29.51
N ASN A 19 -15.52 -14.48 28.86
CA ASN A 19 -14.74 -13.54 28.07
C ASN A 19 -15.43 -13.33 26.71
N ASN A 20 -16.04 -12.16 26.51
CA ASN A 20 -16.50 -11.71 25.21
C ASN A 20 -15.29 -11.53 24.28
N THR A 21 -15.11 -12.45 23.35
CA THR A 21 -14.10 -12.40 22.29
C THR A 21 -14.35 -11.16 21.41
N ASN A 22 -13.31 -10.33 21.26
CA ASN A 22 -13.29 -9.24 20.30
C ASN A 22 -13.57 -9.74 18.88
N TYR A 23 -14.39 -8.99 18.17
CA TYR A 23 -14.64 -9.13 16.74
C TYR A 23 -13.31 -8.88 16.01
N ILE A 24 -12.69 -9.96 15.53
CA ILE A 24 -11.53 -9.90 14.63
C ILE A 24 -12.11 -9.62 13.24
N GLU A 25 -11.92 -8.42 12.71
CA GLU A 25 -12.09 -8.17 11.28
C GLU A 25 -11.08 -9.05 10.53
N ASN A 26 -11.61 -9.94 9.69
CA ASN A 26 -10.84 -10.89 8.92
C ASN A 26 -9.85 -10.16 7.99
N GLU A 27 -8.63 -10.68 7.98
CA GLU A 27 -7.57 -10.31 7.05
C GLU A 27 -8.01 -10.53 5.59
N ASP A 28 -8.09 -9.45 4.81
CA ASP A 28 -7.90 -9.56 3.36
C ASP A 28 -6.39 -9.69 3.09
N ASN A 29 -5.88 -10.89 3.39
CA ASN A 29 -4.56 -11.34 3.00
C ASN A 29 -4.61 -11.75 1.52
N ASP A 30 -4.76 -10.74 0.63
CA ASP A 30 -4.61 -10.91 -0.80
C ASP A 30 -3.16 -11.29 -1.09
N THR A 31 -2.97 -12.60 -1.23
CA THR A 31 -1.75 -13.31 -1.55
C THR A 31 -1.27 -12.90 -2.94
N TYR A 32 -0.50 -11.82 -3.03
CA TYR A 32 0.48 -11.69 -4.11
C TYR A 32 1.70 -12.53 -3.70
N ASP A 33 1.59 -13.83 -3.95
CA ASP A 33 2.71 -14.76 -3.97
C ASP A 33 3.71 -14.29 -5.03
N MET A 34 4.67 -13.46 -4.63
CA MET A 34 5.83 -13.12 -5.46
C MET A 34 6.93 -14.16 -5.24
N ASN A 35 6.62 -15.43 -5.50
CA ASN A 35 7.65 -16.42 -5.78
C ASN A 35 8.13 -16.22 -7.22
N ASP A 36 8.89 -15.15 -7.42
CA ASP A 36 9.95 -15.13 -8.43
C ASP A 36 11.26 -14.95 -7.66
N ILE A 37 11.72 -16.07 -7.10
CA ILE A 37 13.13 -16.29 -6.80
C ILE A 37 13.84 -16.20 -8.15
N ILE A 38 14.15 -14.99 -8.60
CA ILE A 38 15.26 -14.78 -9.53
C ILE A 38 16.48 -15.25 -8.75
N SER A 39 16.82 -16.50 -9.01
CA SER A 39 17.96 -17.17 -8.44
C SER A 39 19.23 -16.42 -8.85
N ASN A 40 19.67 -15.48 -8.01
CA ASN A 40 21.04 -14.95 -8.02
C ASN A 40 22.10 -16.07 -7.82
N THR A 41 21.66 -17.32 -7.60
CA THR A 41 22.47 -18.51 -7.41
C THR A 41 22.99 -19.15 -8.70
N LEU A 42 22.54 -18.73 -9.90
CA LEU A 42 22.98 -19.35 -11.18
C LEU A 42 24.11 -18.63 -11.93
N ILE A 43 24.69 -17.55 -11.40
CA ILE A 43 25.78 -16.80 -12.09
C ILE A 43 27.09 -16.82 -11.27
N ASN A 44 27.44 -17.95 -10.66
CA ASN A 44 28.70 -18.06 -9.89
C ASN A 44 29.56 -19.28 -10.23
N ASN A 45 29.40 -19.87 -11.42
CA ASN A 45 30.35 -20.86 -11.92
C ASN A 45 30.51 -20.75 -13.44
N ASN A 46 31.27 -19.77 -13.90
CA ASN A 46 31.92 -19.86 -15.20
C ASN A 46 33.20 -19.03 -15.21
N HIS A 47 34.33 -19.73 -15.21
CA HIS A 47 35.66 -19.18 -15.42
C HIS A 47 35.76 -18.57 -16.82
N HIS A 48 35.44 -17.28 -16.98
CA HIS A 48 35.76 -16.54 -18.21
C HIS A 48 36.22 -15.12 -17.89
N SER A 49 37.31 -14.75 -18.57
CA SER A 49 38.10 -13.51 -18.56
C SER A 49 37.41 -12.24 -18.04
N ASN A 50 38.16 -11.48 -17.23
CA ASN A 50 37.90 -10.09 -16.85
C ASN A 50 37.80 -9.18 -18.10
N HIS A 51 36.61 -9.10 -18.69
CA HIS A 51 36.22 -8.04 -19.63
C HIS A 51 35.13 -7.20 -18.97
N THR A 52 35.30 -5.88 -19.00
CA THR A 52 34.53 -4.87 -18.30
C THR A 52 33.02 -5.02 -18.53
N ASN A 53 32.30 -5.51 -17.51
CA ASN A 53 30.88 -5.91 -17.58
C ASN A 53 29.89 -4.73 -17.43
N HIS A 54 30.37 -3.49 -17.30
CA HIS A 54 29.55 -2.32 -16.98
C HIS A 54 28.40 -2.09 -17.98
N GLN A 55 28.65 -2.20 -19.29
CA GLN A 55 27.63 -1.96 -20.31
C GLN A 55 26.51 -3.01 -20.30
N LYS A 56 26.81 -4.27 -19.95
CA LYS A 56 25.79 -5.33 -19.86
C LYS A 56 24.93 -5.18 -18.61
N THR A 57 25.52 -4.78 -17.49
CA THR A 57 24.79 -4.56 -16.23
C THR A 57 23.88 -3.33 -16.28
N GLU A 58 24.30 -2.24 -16.93
CA GLU A 58 23.47 -1.04 -17.10
C GLU A 58 22.28 -1.29 -18.04
N PHE A 59 22.52 -1.87 -19.22
CA PHE A 59 21.45 -2.20 -20.18
C PHE A 59 20.36 -3.10 -19.57
N ASN A 60 20.77 -4.09 -18.78
CA ASN A 60 19.83 -4.99 -18.11
C ASN A 60 18.99 -4.24 -17.06
N ASN A 61 19.59 -3.30 -16.32
CA ASN A 61 18.85 -2.52 -15.33
C ASN A 61 17.83 -1.57 -15.97
N ASP A 62 18.18 -0.89 -17.04
CA ASP A 62 17.27 0.04 -17.71
C ASP A 62 16.09 -0.68 -18.37
N ALA A 63 16.34 -1.84 -19.00
CA ALA A 63 15.29 -2.67 -19.56
C ALA A 63 14.32 -3.20 -18.48
N LEU A 64 14.86 -3.63 -17.33
CA LEU A 64 14.04 -4.08 -16.20
C LEU A 64 13.24 -2.93 -15.58
N LYS A 65 13.82 -1.73 -15.47
CA LYS A 65 13.09 -0.54 -15.01
C LYS A 65 11.96 -0.17 -15.97
N PHE A 66 12.24 -0.18 -17.28
CA PHE A 66 11.22 0.08 -18.31
C PHE A 66 10.03 -0.88 -18.16
N GLN A 67 10.30 -2.19 -18.06
CA GLN A 67 9.25 -3.19 -17.87
C GLN A 67 8.46 -2.99 -16.57
N VAL A 68 9.14 -2.75 -15.45
CA VAL A 68 8.46 -2.58 -14.15
C VAL A 68 7.63 -1.30 -14.12
N LEU A 69 8.05 -0.24 -14.83
CA LEU A 69 7.37 1.05 -14.87
C LEU A 69 6.27 1.13 -15.93
N GLU A 70 6.11 0.09 -16.76
CA GLU A 70 5.05 0.00 -17.75
C GLU A 70 3.68 0.24 -17.09
N GLU A 71 2.75 0.82 -17.87
CA GLU A 71 1.39 1.18 -17.48
C GLU A 71 1.26 2.33 -16.46
N LEU A 72 2.37 2.86 -15.94
CA LEU A 72 2.32 4.06 -15.11
C LEU A 72 2.29 5.34 -15.97
N PRO A 73 1.68 6.42 -15.50
CA PRO A 73 1.79 7.75 -16.11
C PRO A 73 3.25 8.24 -16.21
N GLN A 74 3.57 9.05 -17.23
CA GLN A 74 4.96 9.39 -17.59
C GLN A 74 5.75 10.06 -16.45
N GLN A 75 5.17 11.00 -15.72
CA GLN A 75 5.85 11.69 -14.62
C GLN A 75 6.14 10.73 -13.46
N LEU A 76 5.26 9.74 -13.23
CA LEU A 76 5.53 8.69 -12.26
C LEU A 76 6.66 7.78 -12.72
N GLN A 77 6.71 7.41 -14.00
CA GLN A 77 7.84 6.66 -14.55
C GLN A 77 9.15 7.43 -14.39
N ASP A 78 9.18 8.70 -14.79
CA ASP A 78 10.34 9.58 -14.73
C ASP A 78 10.84 9.72 -13.29
N TYR A 79 9.92 9.88 -12.32
CA TYR A 79 10.30 10.00 -10.92
C TYR A 79 10.79 8.67 -10.32
N LEU A 80 10.07 7.58 -10.55
CA LEU A 80 10.39 6.27 -9.98
C LEU A 80 11.66 5.67 -10.56
N SER A 81 12.04 6.01 -11.79
CA SER A 81 13.30 5.57 -12.41
C SER A 81 14.57 5.88 -11.59
N LYS A 82 14.47 6.83 -10.65
CA LYS A 82 15.54 7.25 -9.72
C LYS A 82 15.77 6.27 -8.56
N PHE A 83 14.87 5.33 -8.36
CA PHE A 83 14.99 4.27 -7.35
C PHE A 83 15.64 3.01 -7.93
N GLU A 84 16.11 2.12 -7.07
CA GLU A 84 16.53 0.79 -7.48
C GLU A 84 15.33 -0.06 -7.93
N ILE A 85 15.55 -1.05 -8.79
CA ILE A 85 14.46 -1.90 -9.34
C ILE A 85 13.65 -2.56 -8.22
N ARG A 86 14.32 -3.01 -7.16
CA ARG A 86 13.66 -3.62 -6.00
C ARG A 86 12.74 -2.63 -5.28
N GLU A 87 13.22 -1.41 -5.05
CA GLU A 87 12.46 -0.33 -4.45
C GLU A 87 11.27 0.07 -5.34
N ILE A 88 11.46 0.17 -6.66
CA ILE A 88 10.38 0.50 -7.61
C ILE A 88 9.25 -0.52 -7.51
N ARG A 89 9.56 -1.82 -7.44
CA ARG A 89 8.53 -2.88 -7.31
C ARG A 89 7.72 -2.70 -6.03
N ILE A 90 8.37 -2.37 -4.92
CA ILE A 90 7.70 -2.13 -3.64
C ILE A 90 6.82 -0.89 -3.73
N ILE A 91 7.37 0.24 -4.20
CA ILE A 91 6.64 1.50 -4.32
C ILE A 91 5.45 1.36 -5.26
N LYS A 92 5.63 0.74 -6.44
CA LYS A 92 4.55 0.47 -7.41
C LYS A 92 3.45 -0.41 -6.77
N SER A 93 3.83 -1.46 -6.04
CA SER A 93 2.88 -2.32 -5.33
C SER A 93 2.06 -1.55 -4.30
N VAL A 94 2.70 -0.75 -3.45
CA VAL A 94 2.02 0.08 -2.44
C VAL A 94 1.10 1.11 -3.10
N LEU A 95 1.55 1.77 -4.16
CA LEU A 95 0.75 2.75 -4.92
C LEU A 95 -0.51 2.12 -5.53
N LEU A 96 -0.37 0.99 -6.22
CA LEU A 96 -1.50 0.31 -6.85
C LEU A 96 -2.50 -0.22 -5.81
N LYS A 97 -2.00 -0.76 -4.68
CA LYS A 97 -2.85 -1.17 -3.56
C LYS A 97 -3.58 0.02 -2.92
N GLY A 98 -2.91 1.14 -2.71
CA GLY A 98 -3.50 2.38 -2.19
C GLY A 98 -4.63 2.90 -3.08
N LYS A 99 -4.37 3.00 -4.39
CA LYS A 99 -5.39 3.36 -5.40
C LYS A 99 -6.57 2.38 -5.42
N LYS A 100 -6.30 1.07 -5.46
CA LYS A 100 -7.36 0.03 -5.48
C LYS A 100 -8.23 0.17 -4.24
N SER A 101 -7.62 0.25 -3.06
CA SER A 101 -8.32 0.44 -1.78
C SER A 101 -9.20 1.69 -1.79
N PHE A 102 -8.66 2.83 -2.22
CA PHE A 102 -9.41 4.09 -2.28
C PHE A 102 -10.62 4.01 -3.21
N ASN A 103 -10.41 3.52 -4.45
CA ASN A 103 -11.46 3.37 -5.45
C ASN A 103 -12.60 2.47 -4.95
N THR A 104 -12.25 1.33 -4.34
CA THR A 104 -13.24 0.41 -3.75
C THR A 104 -14.02 1.08 -2.62
N SER A 105 -13.35 1.78 -1.70
CA SER A 105 -14.01 2.42 -0.55
C SER A 105 -14.95 3.54 -0.94
N HIS A 106 -14.70 4.22 -2.07
CA HIS A 106 -15.50 5.36 -2.53
C HIS A 106 -16.49 5.00 -3.66
N ASP A 107 -16.48 3.76 -4.15
CA ASP A 107 -17.17 3.37 -5.38
C ASP A 107 -16.83 4.32 -6.55
N THR A 108 -15.53 4.56 -6.74
CA THR A 108 -15.01 5.48 -7.78
C THR A 108 -14.02 4.78 -8.70
N TYR A 109 -13.68 5.45 -9.80
CA TYR A 109 -12.71 4.97 -10.78
C TYR A 109 -11.65 6.04 -11.06
N TYR A 110 -10.89 6.46 -10.05
CA TYR A 110 -9.71 7.29 -10.31
C TYR A 110 -8.64 6.44 -10.99
N ARG A 111 -8.07 6.99 -12.06
CA ARG A 111 -6.84 6.50 -12.68
C ARG A 111 -5.64 7.25 -12.12
N LEU A 112 -4.44 6.72 -12.32
CA LEU A 112 -3.23 7.40 -11.83
C LEU A 112 -2.97 8.69 -12.60
N GLU A 113 -3.42 8.77 -13.86
CA GLU A 113 -3.37 9.96 -14.70
C GLU A 113 -4.17 11.13 -14.12
N ASP A 114 -5.25 10.84 -13.38
CA ASP A 114 -6.12 11.86 -12.79
C ASP A 114 -5.49 12.56 -11.57
N VAL A 115 -4.47 11.93 -10.97
CA VAL A 115 -3.84 12.35 -9.70
C VAL A 115 -2.31 12.30 -9.78
N GLU A 116 -1.76 12.33 -10.98
CA GLU A 116 -0.33 12.05 -11.23
C GLU A 116 0.57 13.02 -10.46
N PHE A 117 0.21 14.31 -10.46
CA PHE A 117 0.99 15.37 -9.82
C PHE A 117 1.03 15.19 -8.29
N GLU A 118 -0.12 14.93 -7.70
CA GLU A 118 -0.31 14.70 -6.27
C GLU A 118 0.48 13.48 -5.81
N ILE A 119 0.41 12.36 -6.54
CA ILE A 119 1.18 11.16 -6.23
C ILE A 119 2.68 11.40 -6.38
N VAL A 120 3.15 12.10 -7.42
CA VAL A 120 4.58 12.47 -7.54
C VAL A 120 5.02 13.33 -6.34
N SER A 121 4.15 14.22 -5.83
CA SER A 121 4.41 15.00 -4.61
C SER A 121 4.57 14.11 -3.38
N VAL A 122 3.68 13.12 -3.20
CA VAL A 122 3.80 12.10 -2.14
C VAL A 122 5.15 11.37 -2.23
N LEU A 123 5.54 10.94 -3.42
CA LEU A 123 6.80 10.20 -3.62
C LEU A 123 8.04 11.07 -3.32
N LYS A 124 8.00 12.37 -3.61
CA LYS A 124 9.05 13.33 -3.22
C LYS A 124 9.20 13.43 -1.70
N ARG A 125 8.10 13.66 -1.00
CA ARG A 125 8.09 13.71 0.47
C ARG A 125 8.52 12.38 1.09
N PHE A 126 8.11 11.27 0.49
CA PHE A 126 8.54 9.93 0.89
C PHE A 126 10.06 9.76 0.76
N LYS A 127 10.66 10.16 -0.37
CA LYS A 127 12.11 10.09 -0.55
C LYS A 127 12.86 10.93 0.47
N GLU A 128 12.37 12.14 0.75
CA GLU A 128 12.93 13.00 1.80
C GLU A 128 12.84 12.32 3.17
N MET A 129 11.70 11.69 3.48
CA MET A 129 11.49 10.99 4.75
C MET A 129 12.44 9.80 4.92
N LEU A 130 12.68 9.02 3.87
CA LEU A 130 13.67 7.93 3.88
C LEU A 130 15.06 8.44 4.24
N LEU A 131 15.47 9.57 3.64
CA LEU A 131 16.78 10.19 3.91
C LEU A 131 16.86 10.76 5.33
N GLN A 132 15.80 11.43 5.80
CA GLN A 132 15.76 12.02 7.14
C GLN A 132 15.82 10.97 8.24
N LYS A 133 15.15 9.83 8.04
CA LYS A 133 15.10 8.74 9.03
C LYS A 133 16.20 7.70 8.85
N ASN A 134 16.94 7.76 7.74
CA ASN A 134 17.90 6.74 7.34
C ASN A 134 17.26 5.33 7.31
N GLU A 135 16.09 5.24 6.68
CA GLU A 135 15.28 4.02 6.61
C GLU A 135 15.17 3.52 5.16
N THR A 136 14.81 2.24 5.01
CA THR A 136 14.63 1.63 3.68
C THR A 136 13.18 1.75 3.19
N VAL A 137 13.00 1.62 1.87
CA VAL A 137 11.67 1.58 1.25
C VAL A 137 10.84 0.44 1.84
N GLU A 138 11.46 -0.71 2.09
CA GLU A 138 10.82 -1.87 2.72
C GLU A 138 10.25 -1.55 4.09
N ALA A 139 11.04 -0.88 4.95
CA ALA A 139 10.64 -0.55 6.32
C ALA A 139 9.52 0.51 6.36
N MET A 140 9.50 1.41 5.38
CA MET A 140 8.56 2.54 5.35
C MET A 140 7.32 2.32 4.45
N GLN A 141 7.02 1.08 4.03
CA GLN A 141 5.84 0.78 3.21
C GLN A 141 4.52 1.25 3.84
N GLY A 142 4.36 1.04 5.15
CA GLY A 142 3.15 1.48 5.86
C GLY A 142 2.97 3.00 5.85
N TYR A 143 4.07 3.73 6.01
CA TYR A 143 4.07 5.19 5.89
C TYR A 143 3.69 5.66 4.47
N LEU A 144 4.28 5.02 3.44
CA LEU A 144 3.96 5.33 2.05
C LEU A 144 2.47 5.05 1.75
N MET A 145 1.95 3.91 2.19
CA MET A 145 0.53 3.55 2.04
C MET A 145 -0.38 4.64 2.63
N GLN A 146 -0.11 5.04 3.88
CA GLN A 146 -0.90 6.07 4.56
C GLN A 146 -0.83 7.42 3.83
N SER A 147 0.36 7.80 3.34
CA SER A 147 0.56 9.05 2.61
C SER A 147 -0.21 9.07 1.29
N ILE A 148 -0.22 7.96 0.56
CA ILE A 148 -0.97 7.82 -0.70
C ILE A 148 -2.48 7.90 -0.44
N LYS A 149 -2.98 7.15 0.56
CA LYS A 149 -4.40 7.20 0.92
C LYS A 149 -4.82 8.63 1.28
N ALA A 150 -4.07 9.30 2.14
CA ALA A 150 -4.38 10.66 2.58
C ALA A 150 -4.45 11.66 1.39
N GLU A 151 -3.52 11.57 0.45
CA GLU A 151 -3.50 12.45 -0.73
C GLU A 151 -4.70 12.19 -1.66
N LEU A 152 -5.10 10.92 -1.84
CA LEU A 152 -6.29 10.55 -2.61
C LEU A 152 -7.57 11.08 -1.95
N GLU A 153 -7.68 10.97 -0.62
CA GLU A 153 -8.80 11.54 0.15
C GLU A 153 -8.89 13.05 -0.02
N GLU A 154 -7.77 13.77 0.10
CA GLU A 154 -7.74 15.22 -0.05
C GLU A 154 -8.16 15.64 -1.46
N THR A 155 -7.60 14.98 -2.47
CA THR A 155 -7.92 15.24 -3.88
C THR A 155 -9.40 14.99 -4.17
N HIS A 156 -9.95 13.89 -3.65
CA HIS A 156 -11.35 13.55 -3.81
C HIS A 156 -12.27 14.54 -3.08
N ALA A 157 -11.95 14.92 -1.85
CA ALA A 157 -12.71 15.92 -1.10
C ALA A 157 -12.74 17.28 -1.83
N LEU A 158 -11.61 17.70 -2.40
CA LEU A 158 -11.53 18.92 -3.21
C LEU A 158 -12.40 18.81 -4.48
N TYR A 159 -12.35 17.67 -5.17
CA TYR A 159 -13.20 17.40 -6.33
C TYR A 159 -14.69 17.49 -5.97
N MET A 160 -15.11 16.85 -4.88
CA MET A 160 -16.50 16.86 -4.42
C MET A 160 -16.96 18.26 -4.01
N ARG A 161 -16.10 19.05 -3.33
CA ARG A 161 -16.40 20.46 -3.02
C ARG A 161 -16.64 21.28 -4.28
N ARG A 162 -15.79 21.15 -5.30
CA ARG A 162 -15.93 21.88 -6.58
C ARG A 162 -17.20 21.48 -7.33
N LYS A 163 -17.52 20.18 -7.33
CA LYS A 163 -18.75 19.66 -7.94
C LYS A 163 -19.99 20.27 -7.27
N ASN A 164 -20.03 20.27 -5.94
CA ASN A 164 -21.16 20.80 -5.18
C ASN A 164 -21.31 22.32 -5.34
N MET A 165 -20.20 23.09 -5.39
CA MET A 165 -20.27 24.53 -5.62
C MET A 165 -20.90 24.89 -6.98
N LYS A 166 -20.62 24.13 -8.04
CA LYS A 166 -21.24 24.35 -9.35
C LYS A 166 -22.75 24.10 -9.33
N GLN A 167 -23.19 23.11 -8.55
CA GLN A 167 -24.60 22.74 -8.45
C GLN A 167 -25.43 23.77 -7.66
N TYR A 168 -24.86 24.38 -6.63
CA TYR A 168 -25.55 25.34 -5.74
C TYR A 168 -25.07 26.78 -5.92
N ASN A 169 -24.60 27.14 -7.13
CA ASN A 169 -24.09 28.48 -7.39
C ASN A 169 -25.22 29.52 -7.38
N ILE A 170 -25.17 30.46 -6.42
CA ILE A 170 -26.14 31.55 -6.26
C ILE A 170 -26.19 32.53 -7.45
N PHE A 171 -25.19 32.50 -8.33
CA PHE A 171 -25.12 33.34 -9.52
C PHE A 171 -25.71 32.69 -10.79
N ASN A 172 -26.22 31.45 -10.70
CA ASN A 172 -26.88 30.75 -11.81
C ASN A 172 -28.43 30.88 -11.76
N GLN A 173 -28.95 31.98 -11.21
CA GLN A 173 -30.38 32.35 -11.29
C GLN A 173 -30.68 33.13 -12.57
#